data_AF-A0A9D6SJC9-F1
#
_entry.id   AF-A0A9D6SJC9-F1
#
_cell.length_a   1.000
_cell.length_b   1.000
_cell.length_c   1.000
_cell.angle_alpha   90.00
_cell.angle_beta   90.00
_cell.angle_gamma   90.00
#
_symmetry.space_group_name_H-M   'P 1'
#
loop_
_entity.id
_entity.type
_entity.pdbx_description
1 polymer ?
#
loop_
_entity_poly.entity_id
_entity_poly.type
_entity_poly.pdbx_seq_one_letter_code
_entity_poly.pdbx_strand_id
1 'polypeptide(L)' 'MIRLSNMVTANRFAKGHRIRLDISSSNFPQYERNLNTGGNNYNETRWVVAENSVHHGDRYPSHVLLPVLPD' A
#
# COMPACT_ATOMS: atom_id res chain seq x y z
N MET A 1 -8.14 -3.61 10.34
CA MET A 1 -6.80 -4.00 9.82
C MET A 1 -6.98 -4.34 8.34
N ILE A 2 -6.26 -3.68 7.45
CA ILE A 2 -6.26 -4.00 6.01
C ILE A 2 -5.08 -4.94 5.74
N ARG A 3 -5.30 -6.01 4.98
CA ARG A 3 -4.23 -6.92 4.54
C ARG A 3 -4.15 -6.88 3.03
N LEU A 4 -2.96 -6.55 2.53
CA LEU A 4 -2.61 -6.67 1.13
C LEU A 4 -1.75 -7.92 1.01
N SER A 5 -2.29 -8.98 0.40
CA SER A 5 -1.65 -10.30 0.29
C SER A 5 -1.37 -10.66 -1.17
N ASN A 6 -0.59 -11.72 -1.38
CA ASN A 6 -0.31 -12.34 -2.68
C ASN A 6 0.60 -11.54 -3.63
N MET A 7 1.34 -10.56 -3.11
CA MET A 7 2.48 -9.98 -3.82
C MET A 7 3.71 -10.86 -3.57
N VAL A 8 4.40 -11.27 -4.64
CA VAL A 8 5.57 -12.14 -4.56
C VAL A 8 6.75 -11.50 -5.28
N THR A 9 7.94 -11.65 -4.70
CA THR A 9 9.21 -11.26 -5.32
C THR A 9 10.33 -12.10 -4.74
N ALA A 10 11.44 -12.22 -5.47
CA ALA A 10 12.68 -12.80 -4.99
C ALA A 10 13.81 -11.86 -5.42
N ASN A 11 14.48 -11.24 -4.44
CA ASN A 11 15.52 -10.25 -4.72
C ASN A 11 16.63 -10.30 -3.67
N ARG A 12 17.88 -10.18 -4.13
CA ARG A 12 19.05 -10.03 -3.26
C ARG A 12 19.36 -8.54 -3.09
N PHE A 13 19.27 -8.04 -1.87
CA PHE A 13 19.70 -6.68 -1.55
C PHE A 13 21.18 -6.69 -1.21
N ALA A 14 22.03 -6.24 -2.15
CA ALA A 14 23.47 -6.21 -1.96
C ALA A 14 23.91 -5.13 -0.96
N LYS A 15 25.18 -5.20 -0.53
CA LYS A 15 25.77 -4.19 0.36
C LYS A 15 25.59 -2.78 -0.25
N GLY A 16 25.04 -1.87 0.54
CA GLY A 16 24.75 -0.49 0.12
C GLY A 16 23.34 -0.28 -0.44
N HIS A 17 22.60 -1.36 -0.78
CA HIS A 17 21.19 -1.26 -1.14
C HIS A 17 20.32 -0.98 0.09
N ARG A 18 19.11 -0.48 -0.14
CA ARG A 18 18.11 -0.24 0.89
C ARG A 18 16.77 -0.78 0.44
N ILE A 19 15.97 -1.22 1.41
CA ILE A 19 14.57 -1.52 1.21
C ILE A 19 13.80 -0.22 1.46
N ARG A 20 12.91 0.14 0.53
CA ARG A 20 12.01 1.28 0.63
C ARG A 20 10.58 0.78 0.47
N LEU A 21 9.68 1.32 1.29
CA LEU A 21 8.25 1.10 1.18
C LEU A 21 7.58 2.44 0.82
N ASP A 22 6.87 2.45 -0.30
CA ASP A 22 6.02 3.58 -0.70
C ASP A 22 4.56 3.23 -0.41
N ILE A 23 3.86 4.11 0.30
CA ILE A 23 2.45 3.95 0.68
C ILE A 23 1.66 5.09 0.05
N SER A 24 0.59 4.75 -0.66
CA SER A 24 -0.30 5.70 -1.31
C SER A 24 -1.72 5.14 -1.35
N SER A 25 -2.71 6.00 -1.56
CA SER A 25 -4.12 5.62 -1.75
C SER A 25 -4.52 5.49 -3.22
N SER A 26 -3.55 5.48 -4.15
CA SER A 26 -3.81 5.32 -5.58
C SER A 26 -2.60 4.77 -6.34
N ASN A 27 -2.87 4.02 -7.41
CA ASN A 27 -1.89 3.61 -8.42
C ASN A 27 -2.58 3.60 -9.79
N PHE A 28 -2.90 4.78 -10.30
CA PHE A 28 -3.51 4.96 -11.61
C PHE A 28 -2.40 4.98 -12.69
N PRO A 29 -2.58 4.33 -13.86
CA PRO A 29 -3.81 3.70 -14.35
C PRO A 29 -3.97 2.21 -14.04
N GLN A 30 -3.05 1.61 -13.27
CA GLN A 30 -3.11 0.17 -12.96
C GLN A 30 -4.40 -0.22 -12.23
N TYR A 31 -4.90 0.65 -11.36
CA TYR A 31 -6.21 0.54 -10.73
C TYR A 31 -7.03 1.81 -10.96
N GLU A 32 -8.35 1.64 -11.05
CA GLU A 32 -9.28 2.77 -11.06
C GLU A 32 -9.11 3.62 -9.78
N ARG A 33 -9.26 4.93 -9.92
CA ARG A 33 -9.17 5.85 -8.77
C ARG A 33 -10.40 5.66 -7.89
N ASN A 34 -10.24 5.58 -6.58
CA ASN A 34 -11.36 5.65 -5.63
C ASN A 34 -11.81 7.12 -5.48
N LEU A 35 -13.09 7.40 -5.71
CA LEU A 35 -13.67 8.75 -5.60
C LEU A 35 -13.94 9.19 -4.14
N ASN A 36 -13.75 8.28 -3.18
CA ASN A 36 -13.79 8.49 -1.72
C ASN A 36 -15.16 8.94 -1.16
N THR A 37 -16.23 8.77 -1.92
CA THR A 37 -17.62 9.10 -1.55
C THR A 37 -18.33 7.95 -0.83
N GLY A 38 -17.83 6.71 -1.00
CA GLY A 38 -18.44 5.49 -0.49
C GLY A 38 -19.52 4.87 -1.39
N GLY A 39 -19.83 5.46 -2.55
CA GLY A 39 -20.81 4.90 -3.48
C GLY A 39 -20.20 4.17 -4.68
N ASN A 40 -20.91 4.17 -5.81
CA ASN A 40 -20.63 3.33 -6.96
C ASN A 40 -19.56 3.97 -7.87
N ASN A 41 -18.30 3.62 -7.62
CA ASN A 41 -17.15 4.22 -8.28
C ASN A 41 -17.19 4.22 -9.82
N TYR A 42 -17.87 3.23 -10.44
CA TYR A 42 -17.93 3.06 -11.90
C TYR A 42 -18.86 4.04 -12.62
N ASN A 43 -19.85 4.65 -11.94
CA ASN A 43 -20.80 5.59 -12.55
C ASN A 43 -20.93 6.93 -11.82
N GLU A 44 -20.10 7.16 -10.80
CA GLU A 44 -20.05 8.42 -10.10
C GLU A 44 -19.23 9.48 -10.84
N THR A 45 -19.68 10.72 -10.72
CA THR A 45 -19.03 11.89 -11.33
C THR A 45 -18.50 12.89 -10.30
N ARG A 46 -18.83 12.69 -9.03
CA ARG A 46 -18.40 13.53 -7.92
C ARG A 46 -17.35 12.79 -7.11
N TRP A 47 -16.37 13.53 -6.59
CA TRP A 47 -15.34 12.99 -5.71
C TRP A 47 -15.13 13.92 -4.53
N VAL A 48 -14.54 13.38 -3.47
CA VAL A 48 -14.07 14.14 -2.32
C VAL A 48 -12.60 13.87 -2.08
N VAL A 49 -11.87 14.88 -1.59
CA VAL A 49 -10.48 14.72 -1.17
C VAL A 49 -10.47 13.98 0.17
N ALA A 50 -9.71 12.90 0.23
CA ALA A 50 -9.49 12.15 1.46
C ALA A 50 -8.14 12.49 2.08
N GLU A 51 -8.14 12.84 3.37
CA GLU A 51 -6.93 12.97 4.17
C GLU A 51 -6.59 11.62 4.82
N ASN A 52 -5.72 10.87 4.17
CA ASN A 52 -5.32 9.55 4.64
C ASN A 52 -4.13 9.63 5.60
N SER A 53 -4.17 8.85 6.67
CA SER A 53 -3.07 8.72 7.64
C SER A 53 -2.65 7.27 7.81
N VAL A 54 -1.34 7.03 7.87
CA VAL A 54 -0.77 5.71 8.21
C VAL A 54 -0.31 5.75 9.66
N HIS A 55 -0.98 4.99 10.51
CA HIS A 55 -0.56 4.82 11.90
C HIS A 55 0.44 3.66 12.00
N HIS A 56 1.61 3.91 12.58
CA HIS A 56 2.66 2.92 12.80
C HIS A 56 3.30 3.12 14.18
N GLY A 57 3.60 2.03 14.87
CA GLY A 57 4.25 2.00 16.19
C GLY A 57 3.67 0.92 17.09
N ASP A 58 4.03 0.89 18.36
CA ASP A 58 3.67 -0.20 19.29
C ASP A 58 2.15 -0.41 19.39
N ARG A 59 1.39 0.68 19.50
CA ARG A 59 -0.09 0.63 19.59
C ARG A 59 -0.73 0.24 18.25
N TYR A 60 -0.10 0.58 17.13
CA TYR A 60 -0.63 0.37 15.78
C TYR A 60 0.47 -0.26 14.90
N PRO A 61 0.68 -1.58 14.98
CA PRO A 61 1.84 -2.23 14.40
C PRO A 61 1.68 -2.47 12.88
N SER A 62 1.48 -1.43 12.08
CA SER A 62 1.48 -1.53 10.61
C SER A 62 2.87 -1.98 10.14
N HIS A 63 3.00 -3.05 9.36
CA HIS A 63 4.32 -3.54 8.96
C HIS A 63 4.26 -4.27 7.61
N VAL A 64 5.42 -4.45 6.99
CA VAL A 64 5.60 -5.37 5.86
C VAL A 64 6.30 -6.64 6.37
N LEU A 65 5.76 -7.80 6.02
CA LEU A 65 6.40 -9.09 6.30
C LEU A 65 7.22 -9.48 5.08
N LEU A 66 8.54 -9.54 5.24
CA LEU A 66 9.47 -9.98 4.20
C LEU A 66 10.02 -11.36 4.57
N PRO A 67 9.72 -12.42 3.81
CA PRO A 67 10.39 -13.70 3.98
C PRO A 67 11.87 -13.56 3.65
N VAL A 68 12.75 -13.82 4.63
CA VAL A 68 14.21 -13.78 4.44
C VAL A 68 14.72 -15.21 4.36
N LEU A 69 15.46 -15.51 3.28
CA LEU A 69 16.18 -16.76 3.15
C LEU A 69 17.59 -16.60 3.75
N PRO A 70 18.14 -17.63 4.40
CA PRO A 70 19.54 -17.64 4.79
C PRO A 70 20.44 -17.59 3.54
N ASP A 71 21.67 -17.10 3.74
CA ASP A 71 22.73 -17.17 2.73
C ASP A 71 23.16 -18.62 2.45
#